data_AF-A0A960J8Q4-F1
#
_entry.id   AF-A0A960J8Q4-F1
#
_cell.length_a   1.000
_cell.length_b   1.000
_cell.length_c   1.000
_cell.angle_alpha   90.00
_cell.angle_beta   90.00
_cell.angle_gamma   90.00
#
_symmetry.space_group_name_H-M   'P 1'
#
loop_
_entity.id
_entity.type
_entity.pdbx_description
1 polymer ?
#
loop_
_entity_poly.entity_id
_entity_poly.type
_entity_poly.pdbx_seq_one_letter_code
_entity_poly.pdbx_strand_id
1 'polypeptide(L)' 'HRQRRSSSRVRSSLLDIPGVGEKTARKLLRHFGSLQRVKEASLDELAEVAPFPLAQRIHEKLGAPASSDAPV' A
#
# COMPACT_ATOMS: atom_id res chain seq x y z
N HIS A 1 -4.16 -7.79 -26.33
CA HIS A 1 -4.86 -6.63 -25.70
C HIS A 1 -5.43 -7.01 -24.32
N ARG A 2 -4.57 -7.26 -23.30
CA ARG A 2 -5.02 -7.79 -21.98
C ARG A 2 -4.37 -7.09 -20.76
N GLN A 3 -3.60 -6.02 -20.95
CA GLN A 3 -2.73 -5.49 -19.89
C GLN A 3 -3.14 -4.11 -19.32
N ARG A 4 -4.19 -3.46 -19.83
CA ARG A 4 -4.53 -2.08 -19.41
C ARG A 4 -5.63 -1.97 -18.33
N ARG A 5 -6.11 -3.08 -17.74
CA ARG A 5 -7.16 -3.04 -16.70
C ARG A 5 -6.70 -3.40 -15.29
N SER A 6 -5.52 -3.99 -15.12
CA SER A 6 -5.02 -4.38 -13.80
C SER A 6 -4.52 -3.19 -12.97
N SER A 7 -4.04 -2.12 -13.62
CA SER A 7 -3.43 -0.98 -12.91
C SER A 7 -4.43 -0.06 -12.22
N SER A 8 -5.68 0.00 -12.70
CA SER A 8 -6.70 0.89 -12.12
C SER A 8 -7.25 0.30 -10.83
N ARG A 9 -7.58 -1.01 -10.83
CA ARG A 9 -8.10 -1.72 -9.66
C ARG A 9 -7.12 -1.68 -8.48
N VAL A 10 -5.82 -1.72 -8.79
CA VAL A 10 -4.75 -1.62 -7.80
C VAL A 10 -4.72 -0.25 -7.11
N ARG A 11 -4.96 0.85 -7.82
CA ARG A 11 -5.06 2.18 -7.21
C ARG A 11 -6.34 2.33 -6.39
N SER A 12 -7.46 1.80 -6.89
CA SER A 12 -8.77 1.94 -6.24
C SER A 12 -8.78 1.41 -4.81
N SER A 13 -8.16 0.27 -4.52
CA SER A 13 -8.16 -0.28 -3.16
C SER A 13 -7.36 0.54 -2.14
N LEU A 14 -6.31 1.28 -2.57
CA LEU A 14 -5.65 2.25 -1.68
C LEU A 14 -6.50 3.51 -1.51
N LEU A 15 -7.15 3.96 -2.58
CA LEU A 15 -7.97 5.18 -2.60
C LEU A 15 -9.31 5.02 -1.85
N ASP A 16 -9.77 3.78 -1.69
CA ASP A 16 -10.96 3.44 -0.89
C ASP A 16 -10.74 3.66 0.61
N ILE A 17 -9.48 3.81 1.04
CA ILE A 17 -9.15 4.00 2.45
C ILE A 17 -9.38 5.47 2.81
N PRO A 18 -10.25 5.78 3.78
CA PRO A 18 -10.55 7.16 4.14
C PRO A 18 -9.30 7.89 4.64
N GLY A 19 -8.96 8.98 3.96
CA GLY A 19 -7.76 9.78 4.21
C GLY A 19 -6.56 9.44 3.32
N VAL A 20 -6.58 8.32 2.59
CA VAL A 20 -5.55 7.99 1.60
C VAL A 20 -5.90 8.65 0.27
N GLY A 21 -5.28 9.78 -0.01
CA GLY A 21 -5.41 10.45 -1.30
C GLY A 21 -4.53 9.84 -2.40
N GLU A 22 -4.77 10.23 -3.65
CA GLU A 22 -3.95 9.83 -4.80
C GLU A 22 -2.46 10.12 -4.64
N LYS A 23 -2.10 11.19 -3.92
CA LYS A 23 -0.71 11.53 -3.65
C LYS A 23 -0.04 10.44 -2.82
N THR A 24 -0.68 10.01 -1.73
CA THR A 24 -0.19 8.95 -0.83
C THR A 24 -0.17 7.62 -1.56
N ALA A 25 -1.26 7.26 -2.25
CA ALA A 25 -1.32 6.02 -3.04
C ALA A 25 -0.22 5.97 -4.12
N ARG A 26 0.03 7.08 -4.84
CA ARG A 26 1.13 7.15 -5.81
C ARG A 26 2.50 7.05 -5.14
N LYS A 27 2.71 7.68 -3.99
CA LYS A 27 3.99 7.58 -3.24
C LYS A 27 4.27 6.14 -2.83
N LEU A 28 3.27 5.47 -2.24
CA LEU A 28 3.38 4.07 -1.84
C LEU A 28 3.65 3.17 -3.04
N LEU A 29 2.88 3.31 -4.13
CA LEU A 29 3.12 2.53 -5.35
C LEU A 29 4.49 2.82 -5.99
N ARG A 30 5.05 4.02 -5.86
CA ARG A 30 6.40 4.34 -6.35
C ARG A 30 7.49 3.75 -5.46
N HIS A 31 7.26 3.68 -4.15
CA HIS A 31 8.24 3.17 -3.20
C HIS A 31 8.24 1.63 -3.18
N PHE A 32 7.08 1.02 -3.02
CA PHE A 32 6.90 -0.42 -2.93
C PHE A 32 6.75 -1.11 -4.29
N GLY A 33 6.38 -0.37 -5.34
CA GLY A 33 6.22 -0.86 -6.71
C GLY A 33 4.86 -1.49 -7.01
N SER A 34 4.29 -2.24 -6.06
CA SER A 34 3.02 -2.95 -6.24
C SER A 34 2.13 -2.88 -4.99
N LEU A 35 0.82 -3.06 -5.17
CA LEU A 35 -0.12 -3.17 -4.04
C LEU A 35 0.25 -4.32 -3.11
N GLN A 36 0.72 -5.42 -3.68
CA GLN A 36 1.08 -6.64 -2.96
C GLN A 36 2.21 -6.36 -1.97
N ARG A 37 3.27 -5.68 -2.45
CA ARG A 37 4.33 -5.16 -1.60
C ARG A 37 3.83 -4.20 -0.52
N VAL A 38 2.85 -3.34 -0.81
CA VAL A 38 2.22 -2.46 0.21
C VAL A 38 1.46 -3.26 1.26
N LYS A 39 0.86 -4.42 0.91
CA LYS A 39 0.18 -5.29 1.88
C LYS A 39 1.15 -6.08 2.75
N GLU A 40 2.29 -6.45 2.17
CA GLU A 40 3.38 -7.17 2.84
C GLU A 40 4.27 -6.22 3.66
N ALA A 41 4.26 -4.93 3.31
CA ALA A 41 5.05 -3.91 3.98
C ALA A 41 4.67 -3.77 5.46
N SER A 42 5.70 -3.52 6.26
CA SER A 42 5.55 -3.28 7.68
C SER A 42 4.96 -1.91 7.97
N LEU A 43 4.40 -1.75 9.16
CA LEU A 43 3.80 -0.49 9.57
C LEU A 43 4.83 0.66 9.58
N ASP A 44 6.08 0.36 9.96
CA ASP A 44 7.20 1.31 9.90
C ASP A 44 7.53 1.75 8.48
N GLU A 45 7.66 0.81 7.52
CA GLU A 45 7.94 1.14 6.12
C GLU A 45 6.80 1.97 5.50
N LEU A 46 5.55 1.65 5.84
CA LEU A 46 4.40 2.45 5.43
C LEU A 46 4.45 3.86 6.04
N ALA A 47 4.92 3.98 7.29
CA ALA A 47 5.07 5.24 8.01
C ALA A 47 6.23 6.11 7.49
N GLU A 48 7.24 5.53 6.84
CA GLU A 48 8.28 6.30 6.14
C GLU A 48 7.73 7.07 4.94
N VAL A 49 6.72 6.51 4.26
CA VAL A 49 6.18 7.06 3.01
C VAL A 49 4.90 7.87 3.23
N ALA A 50 4.09 7.48 4.21
CA ALA A 50 2.81 8.08 4.56
C ALA A 50 2.75 8.43 6.06
N PRO A 51 1.94 9.42 6.47
CA PRO A 51 1.74 9.72 7.89
C PRO A 51 1.32 8.48 8.68
N PHE A 52 1.83 8.31 9.91
CA PHE A 52 1.55 7.17 10.78
C PHE A 52 0.06 6.77 10.88
N PRO A 53 -0.90 7.71 11.03
CA PRO A 53 -2.32 7.35 11.06
C PRO A 53 -2.85 6.73 9.76
N LEU A 54 -2.27 7.10 8.62
CA LEU A 54 -2.62 6.52 7.32
C LEU A 54 -1.92 5.18 7.12
N ALA A 55 -0.65 5.06 7.51
CA ALA A 55 0.10 3.81 7.50
C ALA A 55 -0.62 2.73 8.31
N GLN A 56 -1.06 3.05 9.53
CA GLN A 56 -1.88 2.17 10.35
C GLN A 56 -3.14 1.71 9.64
N ARG A 57 -3.93 2.64 9.06
CA ARG A 57 -5.16 2.28 8.34
C ARG A 57 -4.92 1.38 7.15
N ILE A 58 -3.85 1.63 6.40
CA ILE A 58 -3.46 0.82 5.24
C ILE A 58 -3.09 -0.58 5.71
N HIS A 59 -2.24 -0.69 6.72
CA HIS A 59 -1.84 -1.96 7.30
C HIS A 59 -3.04 -2.72 7.88
N GLU A 60 -3.96 -2.05 8.57
CA GLU A 60 -5.16 -2.66 9.14
C GLU A 60 -6.13 -3.15 8.06
N LYS A 61 -6.29 -2.39 6.96
CA LYS A 61 -7.24 -2.73 5.89
C LYS A 61 -6.69 -3.74 4.89
N LEU A 62 -5.37 -3.79 4.71
CA LEU A 62 -4.70 -4.67 3.76
C LEU A 62 -3.97 -5.84 4.44
N GLY A 63 -3.75 -5.77 5.74
CA GLY A 63 -2.97 -6.71 6.52
C GLY A 63 -3.48 -8.12 6.38
N ALA A 64 -2.68 -8.93 5.68
CA ALA A 64 -2.70 -10.37 5.85
C ALA A 64 -1.85 -10.68 7.08
N PRO A 65 -2.34 -11.48 8.04
CA PRO A 65 -1.53 -11.87 9.18
C PRO A 65 -0.42 -12.82 8.71
N ALA A 66 0.80 -12.51 9.13
CA ALA A 66 1.95 -13.42 9.26
C ALA A 66 2.62 -13.89 7.97
N SER A 67 3.72 -13.22 7.63
CA SER A 67 5.00 -13.82 7.17
C SER A 67 6.02 -12.70 7.36
N SER A 68 6.58 -12.53 8.56
CA SER A 68 7.91 -13.01 8.90
C SER A 68 8.92 -12.67 7.81
N ASP A 69 9.91 -11.85 8.16
CA ASP A 69 11.14 -11.52 7.44
C ASP A 69 11.21 -10.16 6.74
N ALA A 70 12.02 -9.30 7.35
CA ALA A 70 12.59 -8.09 6.78
C ALA A 70 13.56 -8.45 5.63
N PRO A 71 13.67 -7.64 4.57
CA PRO A 71 14.79 -7.76 3.66
C PRO A 71 16.00 -6.98 4.20
N VAL A 72 17.07 -7.73 4.49
CA VAL A 72 18.52 -7.43 4.53
C VAL A 72 19.12 -6.51 5.59
#